data_AF-A0A377AU64-F1
#
_entry.id   AF-A0A377AU64-F1
#
_cell.length_a   1.000
_cell.length_b   1.000
_cell.length_c   1.000
_cell.angle_alpha   90.00
_cell.angle_beta   90.00
_cell.angle_gamma   90.00
#
_symmetry.space_group_name_H-M   'P 1'
#
loop_
_entity.id
_entity.type
_entity.pdbx_description
1 polymer ?
#
loop_
_entity_poly.entity_id
_entity_poly.type
_entity_poly.pdbx_seq_one_letter_code
_entity_poly.pdbx_strand_id
1 'polypeptide(L)' 'MDFHIEGIALSNIRKAALSMRAGGVGYYPRSNFVHIDTGPARHW' A
#
# COMPACT_ATOMS: atom_id res chain seq x y z
N MET A 1 -5.34 -4.47 -5.43
CA MET A 1 -4.10 -5.10 -5.94
C MET A 1 -3.10 -5.13 -4.80
N ASP A 2 -2.42 -6.25 -4.60
CA ASP A 2 -1.45 -6.42 -3.52
C ASP A 2 -0.02 -6.27 -4.05
N PHE A 3 0.80 -5.50 -3.35
CA PHE A 3 2.17 -5.17 -3.74
C PHE A 3 3.19 -5.64 -2.70
N HIS A 4 4.18 -6.37 -3.20
CA HIS A 4 5.44 -6.69 -2.55
C HIS A 4 6.53 -6.55 -3.60
N ILE A 5 7.60 -5.82 -3.29
CA ILE A 5 8.74 -5.63 -4.19
C ILE A 5 9.99 -6.03 -3.43
N GLU A 6 10.67 -7.07 -3.90
CA GLU A 6 11.91 -7.55 -3.29
C GLU A 6 12.95 -6.43 -3.22
N GLY A 7 13.65 -6.33 -2.09
CA GLY A 7 14.63 -5.27 -1.85
C GLY A 7 14.03 -3.90 -1.51
N ILE A 8 12.71 -3.71 -1.57
CA ILE A 8 12.05 -2.47 -1.17
C ILE A 8 11.28 -2.68 0.13
N ALA A 9 11.57 -1.83 1.12
CA ALA A 9 10.83 -1.83 2.36
C ALA A 9 9.34 -1.58 2.12
N LEU A 10 8.49 -2.43 2.69
CA LEU A 10 7.02 -2.31 2.66
C LEU A 10 6.50 -0.92 3.06
N SER A 11 7.18 -0.28 4.00
CA SER A 11 6.88 1.09 4.43
C SER A 11 7.09 2.13 3.33
N ASN A 12 8.06 1.93 2.42
CA ASN A 12 8.27 2.80 1.27
C ASN A 12 7.15 2.63 0.23
N ILE A 13 6.73 1.39 -0.02
CA ILE A 13 5.58 1.10 -0.91
C ILE A 13 4.33 1.78 -0.36
N ARG A 14 4.05 1.63 0.94
CA ARG A 14 2.91 2.29 1.61
C ARG A 14 2.98 3.82 1.48
N LYS A 15 4.16 4.43 1.72
CA LYS A 15 4.33 5.88 1.59
C LYS A 15 4.05 6.36 0.16
N ALA A 16 4.56 5.65 -0.84
CA ALA A 16 4.29 5.95 -2.24
C ALA A 16 2.78 5.85 -2.55
N ALA A 17 2.12 4.76 -2.15
CA ALA A 17 0.69 4.56 -2.36
C ALA A 17 -0.17 5.66 -1.72
N LEU A 18 0.12 6.03 -0.47
CA LEU A 18 -0.58 7.11 0.23
C LEU A 18 -0.40 8.47 -0.46
N SER A 19 0.79 8.74 -1.01
CA SER A 19 1.08 10.01 -1.70
C SER A 19 0.25 10.21 -2.97
N MET A 20 -0.16 9.12 -3.62
CA MET A 20 -0.93 9.16 -4.87
C MET A 20 -2.37 9.63 -4.66
N ARG A 21 -2.95 9.43 -3.47
CA ARG A 21 -4.37 9.72 -3.17
C ARG A 21 -5.35 9.13 -4.20
N ALA A 22 -4.99 7.99 -4.79
CA ALA A 22 -5.71 7.36 -5.89
C ALA A 22 -6.64 6.20 -5.45
N GLY A 23 -6.76 5.96 -4.15
CA GLY A 23 -7.76 5.08 -3.56
C GLY A 23 -7.39 4.56 -2.18
N GLY A 24 -7.95 3.41 -1.80
CA GLY A 24 -7.71 2.79 -0.50
C GLY A 24 -6.31 2.19 -0.38
N VAL A 25 -5.64 2.37 0.77
CA VAL A 25 -4.32 1.78 1.06
C VAL A 25 -4.36 0.96 2.35
N GLY A 26 -4.21 -0.36 2.23
CA GLY A 26 -4.11 -1.28 3.36
C GLY A 26 -2.66 -1.71 3.64
N TYR A 27 -2.23 -1.68 4.91
CA TYR A 27 -0.86 -2.04 5.29
C TYR A 27 -0.77 -3.35 6.08
N TYR A 28 -0.20 -4.39 5.47
CA TYR A 28 -0.13 -5.74 6.04
C TYR A 28 1.32 -6.22 6.21
N PRO A 29 2.11 -5.63 7.14
CA PRO A 29 3.51 -6.00 7.32
C PRO A 29 3.69 -7.45 7.80
N ARG A 30 2.74 -7.99 8.56
CA ARG A 30 2.76 -9.40 9.00
C ARG A 30 2.54 -10.39 7.86
N SER A 31 1.80 -9.98 6.83
CA SER A 31 1.51 -10.78 5.64
C SER A 31 2.41 -10.38 4.46
N ASN A 32 3.33 -9.43 4.67
CA ASN A 32 4.35 -9.00 3.71
C ASN A 32 3.81 -8.32 2.43
N PHE A 33 2.71 -7.56 2.49
CA PHE A 33 2.19 -6.80 1.33
C PHE A 33 1.49 -5.46 1.68
N VAL A 34 1.33 -4.60 0.67
CA VAL A 34 0.47 -3.40 0.68
C VAL A 34 -0.71 -3.63 -0.27
N HIS A 35 -1.94 -3.45 0.20
CA HIS A 35 -3.13 -3.45 -0.64
C HIS A 35 -3.42 -2.05 -1.18
N ILE A 36 -3.72 -1.92 -2.47
CA ILE A 36 -4.16 -0.67 -3.10
C ILE A 36 -5.43 -0.94 -3.92
N ASP A 37 -6.49 -0.17 -3.69
CA ASP A 37 -7.72 -0.16 -4.49
C ASP A 37 -7.99 1.22 -5.12
N THR A 38 -9.05 1.33 -5.92
CA THR A 38 -9.46 2.55 -6.65
C THR A 38 -10.73 3.20 -6.08
N GLY A 39 -11.15 2.82 -4.87
CA GLY A 39 -12.28 3.44 -4.17
C GLY A 39 -11.92 4.80 -3.55
N PRO A 40 -12.75 5.32 -2.63
CA PRO A 40 -12.42 6.56 -1.91
C PRO A 40 -11.09 6.45 -1.16
N ALA A 41 -10.35 7.56 -1.11
CA ALA A 41 -9.10 7.65 -0.36
C ALA A 41 -9.33 7.36 1.13
N ARG A 42 -8.79 6.24 1.60
CA ARG A 42 -8.89 5.76 2.98
C ARG A 42 -7.71 4.84 3.27
N HIS A 43 -7.40 4.61 4.54
CA HIS A 43 -6.27 3.76 4.91
C HIS A 43 -6.58 2.90 6.12
N TRP A 44 -6.01 1.70 6.17
CA TRP A 44 -6.16 0.75 7.27
C TRP A 44 -4.91 -0.10 7.47
#